data_AF-A0A257MVK8-F1
#
_entry.id   AF-A0A257MVK8-F1
#
_cell.length_a   1.000
_cell.length_b   1.000
_cell.length_c   1.000
_cell.angle_alpha   90.00
_cell.angle_beta   90.00
_cell.angle_gamma   90.00
#
_symmetry.space_group_name_H-M   'P 1'
#
loop_
_entity.id
_entity.type
_entity.pdbx_description
1 polymer ?
#
loop_
_entity_poly.entity_id
_entity_poly.type
_entity_poly.pdbx_seq_one_letter_code
_entity_poly.pdbx_strand_id
1 'polypeptide(L)'
;MAQSLFITLKNVQPDCQIDVLAPSWSFSLLERMPEVANAIAMPLSHVLPNSWKSALIPYFASIPVRTGYIGECRWGLLNDARKLDKTLLTMTVQRFVALGLPNSVQLPPEYPIPGLIINPNQQNAVIEKFNLTPSAKILALCPGAEYGAAKRWPASYYAEVARHKIDQGWQVWLFGSDKDKEAAEQINKKVDGRCIDFTGRTSLAEAVDLMSLVNIVVTND
;
A
#
# COMPACT_ATOMS: atom_id res chain seq x y z
N MET A 1 1.81 0.75 5.31
CA MET A 1 1.34 0.70 6.72
C MET A 1 1.77 -0.56 7.45
N ALA A 2 1.34 -1.77 7.03
CA ALA A 2 1.72 -3.01 7.72
C ALA A 2 3.25 -3.23 7.78
N GLN A 3 4.00 -2.79 6.75
CA GLN A 3 5.46 -2.86 6.73
C GLN A 3 6.15 -2.24 7.95
N SER A 4 5.61 -1.15 8.53
CA SER A 4 6.20 -0.56 9.74
C SER A 4 6.20 -1.53 10.93
N LEU A 5 5.19 -2.40 11.03
CA LEU A 5 5.20 -3.51 11.99
C LEU A 5 6.25 -4.56 11.62
N PHE A 6 6.44 -4.90 10.35
CA PHE A 6 7.44 -5.88 9.93
C PHE A 6 8.87 -5.41 10.27
N ILE A 7 9.17 -4.13 9.98
CA ILE A 7 10.43 -3.48 10.37
C ILE A 7 10.59 -3.49 11.91
N THR A 8 9.52 -3.18 12.65
CA THR A 8 9.55 -3.21 14.12
C THR A 8 9.82 -4.61 14.65
N LEU A 9 9.16 -5.64 14.12
CA LEU A 9 9.38 -7.04 14.49
C LEU A 9 10.83 -7.46 14.24
N LYS A 10 11.38 -7.15 13.06
CA LYS A 10 12.80 -7.39 12.74
C LYS A 10 13.77 -6.65 13.67
N ASN A 11 13.44 -5.44 14.11
CA ASN A 11 14.28 -4.70 15.07
C ASN A 11 14.23 -5.29 16.49
N VAL A 12 13.08 -5.83 16.91
CA VAL A 12 12.90 -6.43 18.25
C VAL A 12 13.37 -7.89 18.28
N GLN A 13 13.26 -8.61 17.16
CA GLN A 13 13.63 -10.02 16.98
C GLN A 13 14.29 -10.21 15.60
N PRO A 14 15.62 -9.97 15.46
CA PRO A 14 16.31 -10.03 14.17
C PRO A 14 16.09 -11.33 13.38
N ASP A 15 16.10 -12.46 14.10
CA ASP A 15 15.94 -13.80 13.55
C ASP A 15 14.48 -14.20 13.26
N CYS A 16 13.48 -13.35 13.56
CA CYS A 16 12.08 -13.72 13.30
C CYS A 16 11.79 -13.86 11.81
N GLN A 17 11.25 -15.00 11.37
CA GLN A 17 10.72 -15.16 10.03
C GLN A 17 9.34 -14.52 9.95
N ILE A 18 9.11 -13.66 8.95
CA ILE A 18 7.83 -12.99 8.72
C ILE A 18 7.27 -13.47 7.39
N ASP A 19 6.30 -14.38 7.47
CA ASP A 19 5.50 -14.79 6.31
C ASP A 19 4.18 -14.02 6.32
N VAL A 20 3.89 -13.32 5.22
CA VAL A 20 2.71 -12.46 5.11
C VAL A 20 1.62 -13.17 4.34
N LEU A 21 0.46 -13.24 4.99
CA LEU A 21 -0.78 -13.64 4.37
C LEU A 21 -1.47 -12.46 3.71
N ALA A 22 -1.81 -12.58 2.43
CA ALA A 22 -2.65 -11.61 1.76
C ALA A 22 -3.44 -12.23 0.58
N PRO A 23 -4.35 -11.47 -0.06
CA PRO A 23 -4.88 -11.83 -1.37
C PRO A 23 -3.76 -11.85 -2.42
N SER A 24 -3.82 -12.78 -3.38
CA SER A 24 -2.79 -12.98 -4.41
C SER A 24 -2.43 -11.73 -5.20
N TRP A 25 -3.40 -10.83 -5.47
CA TRP A 25 -3.16 -9.56 -6.17
C TRP A 25 -2.16 -8.64 -5.47
N SER A 26 -1.92 -8.83 -4.17
CA SER A 26 -1.00 -8.00 -3.38
C SER A 26 0.41 -8.58 -3.23
N PHE A 27 0.68 -9.81 -3.71
CA PHE A 27 1.98 -10.48 -3.51
C PHE A 27 3.14 -9.73 -4.15
N SER A 28 2.92 -9.23 -5.37
CA SER A 28 3.89 -8.40 -6.09
C SER A 28 4.31 -7.12 -5.33
N LEU A 29 3.51 -6.64 -4.37
CA LEU A 29 3.90 -5.56 -3.44
C LEU A 29 4.67 -6.08 -2.22
N LEU A 30 4.30 -7.26 -1.70
CA LEU A 30 4.99 -7.89 -0.57
C LEU A 30 6.41 -8.31 -0.93
N GLU A 31 6.63 -8.76 -2.17
CA GLU A 31 7.96 -9.03 -2.76
C GLU A 31 8.88 -7.81 -2.78
N ARG A 32 8.35 -6.58 -2.61
CA ARG A 32 9.14 -5.33 -2.51
C ARG A 32 9.41 -4.90 -1.06
N MET A 33 8.99 -5.68 -0.07
CA MET A 33 9.25 -5.45 1.36
C MET A 33 10.34 -6.43 1.83
N PRO A 34 11.57 -5.98 2.11
CA PRO A 34 12.68 -6.88 2.47
C PRO A 34 12.49 -7.63 3.78
N GLU A 35 11.51 -7.22 4.60
CA GLU A 35 11.18 -7.89 5.86
C GLU A 35 10.35 -9.17 5.66
N VAL A 36 9.74 -9.36 4.49
CA VAL A 36 8.82 -10.48 4.19
C VAL A 36 9.57 -11.63 3.53
N ALA A 37 9.56 -12.81 4.18
CA ALA A 37 10.22 -14.01 3.67
C ALA A 37 9.37 -14.71 2.59
N ASN A 38 8.07 -14.92 2.85
CA ASN A 38 7.15 -15.51 1.89
C ASN A 38 5.80 -14.77 1.88
N ALA A 39 5.27 -14.53 0.68
CA ALA A 39 3.88 -14.14 0.47
C ALA A 39 3.04 -15.41 0.27
N ILE A 40 2.28 -15.81 1.29
CA ILE A 40 1.56 -17.10 1.28
C ILE A 40 0.11 -16.91 0.85
N ALA A 41 -0.29 -17.62 -0.22
CA ALA A 41 -1.69 -17.86 -0.53
C ALA A 41 -2.25 -18.83 0.53
N MET A 42 -3.00 -18.27 1.48
CA MET A 42 -3.70 -18.89 2.63
C MET A 42 -3.45 -20.39 2.92
N PRO A 43 -2.85 -20.79 4.07
CA PRO A 43 -2.68 -20.09 5.39
C PRO A 43 -1.23 -20.08 5.99
N LEU A 44 -0.89 -19.51 7.17
CA LEU A 44 -1.16 -18.21 7.87
C LEU A 44 -0.30 -18.14 9.17
N SER A 45 0.07 -16.94 9.69
CA SER A 45 0.72 -16.76 11.03
C SER A 45 0.19 -15.61 11.91
N HIS A 46 -0.06 -14.40 11.39
CA HIS A 46 -0.49 -13.22 12.20
C HIS A 46 -1.82 -12.56 11.75
N VAL A 47 -2.55 -11.87 12.65
CA VAL A 47 -3.88 -11.27 12.41
C VAL A 47 -3.86 -9.73 12.45
N LEU A 48 -4.01 -9.07 11.29
CA LEU A 48 -4.14 -7.60 11.20
C LEU A 48 -5.58 -7.07 11.03
N PRO A 49 -6.52 -7.73 10.34
CA PRO A 49 -7.91 -7.26 10.25
C PRO A 49 -8.59 -7.26 11.62
N ASN A 50 -9.63 -6.44 11.82
CA ASN A 50 -10.36 -6.38 13.10
C ASN A 50 -11.55 -7.34 13.23
N SER A 51 -11.96 -7.98 12.13
CA SER A 51 -13.11 -8.89 12.11
C SER A 51 -12.87 -10.16 12.93
N TRP A 52 -13.89 -10.66 13.62
CA TRP A 52 -13.83 -11.87 14.44
C TRP A 52 -13.31 -13.07 13.65
N LYS A 53 -13.86 -13.28 12.45
CA LYS A 53 -13.47 -14.36 11.52
C LYS A 53 -11.98 -14.39 11.17
N SER A 54 -11.29 -13.25 11.19
CA SER A 54 -9.85 -13.19 10.83
C SER A 54 -8.94 -13.85 11.87
N ALA A 55 -9.41 -14.01 13.12
CA ALA A 55 -8.65 -14.69 14.17
C ALA A 55 -8.89 -16.21 14.23
N LEU A 56 -9.88 -16.74 13.49
CA LEU A 56 -10.15 -18.18 13.44
C LEU A 56 -8.98 -18.97 12.87
N ILE A 57 -8.37 -18.49 11.79
CA ILE A 57 -7.35 -19.29 11.09
C ILE A 57 -6.10 -19.44 11.96
N PRO A 58 -5.54 -18.40 12.62
CA PRO A 58 -4.43 -18.61 13.55
C PRO A 58 -4.76 -19.44 14.79
N TYR A 59 -6.02 -19.42 15.23
CA TYR A 59 -6.50 -20.31 16.28
C TYR A 59 -6.47 -21.78 15.81
N PHE A 60 -7.01 -22.10 14.63
CA PHE A 60 -6.98 -23.47 14.08
C PHE A 60 -5.58 -23.93 13.65
N ALA A 61 -4.73 -23.02 13.18
CA ALA A 61 -3.32 -23.30 12.87
C ALA A 61 -2.44 -23.46 14.13
N SER A 62 -3.02 -23.39 15.33
CA SER A 62 -2.34 -23.64 16.62
C SER A 62 -1.10 -22.76 16.87
N ILE A 63 -1.06 -21.55 16.30
CA ILE A 63 0.06 -20.61 16.49
C ILE A 63 0.15 -20.24 17.98
N PRO A 64 1.35 -20.35 18.60
CA PRO A 64 1.49 -20.24 20.06
C PRO A 64 1.20 -18.83 20.58
N VAL A 65 1.53 -17.78 19.82
CA VAL A 65 1.28 -16.38 20.20
C VAL A 65 0.47 -15.67 19.12
N ARG A 66 -0.76 -15.27 19.48
CA ARG A 66 -1.76 -14.69 18.59
C ARG A 66 -2.10 -13.29 19.10
N THR A 67 -1.24 -12.34 18.76
CA THR A 67 -1.35 -10.93 19.11
C THR A 67 -2.31 -10.19 18.17
N GLY A 68 -3.13 -9.32 18.75
CA GLY A 68 -4.01 -8.44 17.99
C GLY A 68 -4.90 -7.60 18.91
N TYR A 69 -5.57 -6.59 18.37
CA TYR A 69 -6.56 -5.84 19.15
C TYR A 69 -7.78 -6.70 19.47
N ILE A 70 -8.51 -6.43 20.56
CA ILE A 70 -9.73 -7.21 20.89
C ILE A 70 -10.77 -7.14 19.76
N GLY A 71 -11.00 -5.96 19.18
CA GLY A 71 -11.92 -5.77 18.04
C GLY A 71 -13.34 -6.27 18.37
N GLU A 72 -13.88 -7.11 17.49
CA GLU A 72 -15.16 -7.83 17.67
C GLU A 72 -15.07 -8.95 18.73
N CYS A 73 -14.70 -8.62 19.97
CA CYS A 73 -14.64 -9.53 21.12
C CYS A 73 -13.90 -10.86 20.86
N ARG A 74 -12.70 -10.80 20.25
CA ARG A 74 -11.88 -11.97 19.84
C ARG A 74 -11.21 -12.74 20.98
N TRP A 75 -11.84 -12.80 22.14
CA TRP A 75 -11.38 -13.52 23.32
C TRP A 75 -11.25 -15.03 23.01
N GLY A 76 -10.17 -15.65 23.50
CA GLY A 76 -9.82 -17.06 23.22
C GLY A 76 -9.15 -17.26 21.85
N LEU A 77 -9.69 -16.65 20.79
CA LEU A 77 -9.07 -16.69 19.45
C LEU A 77 -7.71 -15.97 19.46
N LEU A 78 -7.61 -14.83 20.13
CA LEU A 78 -6.35 -14.17 20.47
C LEU A 78 -5.96 -14.47 21.92
N ASN A 79 -4.69 -14.81 22.16
CA ASN A 79 -4.14 -15.01 23.51
C ASN A 79 -3.20 -13.88 23.96
N ASP A 80 -2.82 -12.96 23.07
CA ASP A 80 -2.25 -11.64 23.40
C ASP A 80 -3.18 -10.53 22.88
N ALA A 81 -4.34 -10.40 23.53
CA ALA A 81 -5.41 -9.50 23.12
C ALA A 81 -5.22 -8.08 23.69
N ARG A 82 -4.87 -7.13 22.83
CA ARG A 82 -4.60 -5.72 23.19
C ARG A 82 -5.87 -4.86 23.19
N LYS A 83 -5.99 -3.92 24.12
CA LYS A 83 -7.00 -2.85 24.08
C LYS A 83 -6.51 -1.73 23.16
N LEU A 84 -7.39 -1.19 22.31
CA LEU A 84 -7.08 -0.04 21.46
C LEU A 84 -7.61 1.24 22.10
N ASP A 85 -6.69 2.08 22.58
CA ASP A 85 -6.99 3.48 22.88
C ASP A 85 -6.81 4.33 21.61
N LYS A 86 -7.89 4.91 21.11
CA LYS A 86 -7.87 5.76 19.90
C LYS A 86 -7.40 7.19 20.18
N THR A 87 -7.37 7.63 21.44
CA THR A 87 -6.88 8.96 21.85
C THR A 87 -5.35 8.97 21.91
N LEU A 88 -4.73 7.86 22.31
CA LEU A 88 -3.28 7.68 22.30
C LEU A 88 -2.76 7.18 20.94
N LEU A 89 -3.43 6.22 20.30
CA LEU A 89 -3.03 5.65 19.01
C LEU A 89 -3.91 6.23 17.89
N THR A 90 -3.66 7.50 17.57
CA THR A 90 -4.42 8.26 16.57
C THR A 90 -4.19 7.75 15.15
N MET A 91 -2.97 7.32 14.82
CA MET A 91 -2.58 6.86 13.48
C MET A 91 -2.58 5.32 13.34
N THR A 92 -2.98 4.81 12.18
CA THR A 92 -2.95 3.37 11.88
C THR A 92 -1.54 2.76 11.94
N VAL A 93 -0.49 3.52 11.64
CA VAL A 93 0.90 3.04 11.76
C VAL A 93 1.29 2.76 13.21
N GLN A 94 0.97 3.68 14.13
CA GLN A 94 1.20 3.52 15.58
C GLN A 94 0.47 2.28 16.10
N ARG A 95 -0.75 2.02 15.61
CA ARG A 95 -1.54 0.83 15.96
C ARG A 95 -0.87 -0.47 15.52
N PHE A 96 -0.35 -0.53 14.29
CA PHE A 96 0.35 -1.72 13.84
C PHE A 96 1.67 -1.91 14.59
N VAL A 97 2.48 -0.86 14.76
CA VAL A 97 3.76 -0.93 15.49
C VAL A 97 3.56 -1.34 16.95
N ALA A 98 2.54 -0.84 17.64
CA ALA A 98 2.22 -1.22 19.02
C ALA A 98 1.89 -2.72 19.20
N LEU A 99 1.42 -3.41 18.15
CA LEU A 99 1.21 -4.87 18.20
C LEU A 99 2.53 -5.67 18.11
N GLY A 100 3.59 -5.09 17.54
CA GLY A 100 4.92 -5.71 17.49
C GLY A 100 5.79 -5.47 18.73
N LEU A 101 5.27 -4.69 19.69
CA LEU A 101 5.98 -4.29 20.90
C LEU A 101 5.40 -4.96 22.16
N PRO A 102 6.19 -5.11 23.23
CA PRO A 102 5.69 -5.55 24.54
C PRO A 102 4.57 -4.64 25.05
N ASN A 103 3.59 -5.23 25.75
CA ASN A 103 2.43 -4.50 26.28
C ASN A 103 2.77 -3.45 27.37
N SER A 104 4.03 -3.41 27.83
CA SER A 104 4.55 -2.43 28.79
C SER A 104 5.19 -1.19 28.15
N VAL A 105 5.26 -1.11 26.82
CA VAL A 105 5.89 0.04 26.12
C VAL A 105 5.07 1.33 26.30
N GLN A 106 5.75 2.47 26.38
CA GLN A 106 5.11 3.78 26.36
C GLN A 106 4.45 4.04 25.00
N LEU A 107 3.28 4.68 25.00
CA LEU A 107 2.51 5.01 23.80
C LEU A 107 2.40 6.53 23.61
N PRO A 108 2.28 7.03 22.36
CA PRO A 108 2.41 6.28 21.11
C PRO A 108 3.87 5.86 20.86
N PRO A 109 4.11 4.71 20.22
CA PRO A 109 5.46 4.28 19.89
C PRO A 109 6.04 5.13 18.75
N GLU A 110 7.36 5.31 18.75
CA GLU A 110 8.08 5.66 17.52
C GLU A 110 7.85 4.57 16.46
N TYR A 111 7.77 4.97 15.19
CA TYR A 111 7.47 4.05 14.09
C TYR A 111 8.39 4.25 12.89
N PRO A 112 8.88 3.17 12.27
CA PRO A 112 9.65 3.26 11.03
C PRO A 112 8.74 3.60 9.84
N ILE A 113 9.29 4.37 8.89
CA ILE A 113 8.61 4.74 7.65
C ILE A 113 8.66 3.55 6.66
N PRO A 114 7.53 3.15 6.04
CA PRO A 114 7.53 2.12 5.00
C PRO A 114 8.42 2.52 3.80
N GLY A 115 9.17 1.57 3.25
CA GLY A 115 10.05 1.77 2.10
C GLY A 115 10.05 0.52 1.20
N LEU A 116 9.82 0.71 -0.09
CA LEU A 116 9.77 -0.38 -1.07
C LEU A 116 11.06 -0.41 -1.87
N ILE A 117 11.58 -1.62 -2.15
CA ILE A 117 12.76 -1.80 -2.98
C ILE A 117 12.37 -1.88 -4.47
N ILE A 118 13.15 -1.20 -5.30
CA ILE A 118 13.01 -1.20 -6.76
C ILE A 118 14.10 -2.11 -7.34
N ASN A 119 13.70 -3.00 -8.26
CA ASN A 119 14.63 -3.81 -9.02
C ASN A 119 14.86 -3.14 -10.39
N PRO A 120 16.06 -2.62 -10.70
CA PRO A 120 16.31 -1.90 -11.96
C PRO A 120 16.00 -2.71 -13.21
N ASN A 121 16.18 -4.04 -13.18
CA ASN A 121 15.88 -4.90 -14.32
C ASN A 121 14.37 -5.03 -14.56
N GLN A 122 13.56 -5.11 -13.49
CA GLN A 122 12.10 -5.11 -13.60
C GLN A 122 11.60 -3.74 -14.06
N GLN A 123 12.11 -2.66 -13.48
CA GLN A 123 11.78 -1.30 -13.90
C GLN A 123 12.07 -1.05 -15.38
N ASN A 124 13.25 -1.43 -15.88
CA ASN A 124 13.60 -1.30 -17.29
C ASN A 124 12.66 -2.12 -18.19
N ALA A 125 12.33 -3.36 -17.82
CA ALA A 125 11.36 -4.17 -18.56
C ALA A 125 9.96 -3.53 -18.61
N VAL A 126 9.54 -2.79 -17.57
CA VAL A 126 8.27 -2.06 -17.56
C VAL A 126 8.33 -0.78 -18.41
N ILE A 127 9.45 -0.05 -18.39
CA ILE A 127 9.73 1.08 -19.29
C ILE A 127 9.62 0.63 -20.75
N GLU A 128 10.25 -0.49 -21.11
CA GLU A 128 10.20 -1.09 -22.44
C GLU A 128 8.77 -1.58 -22.80
N LYS A 129 8.11 -2.32 -21.91
CA LYS A 129 6.72 -2.81 -22.07
C LYS A 129 5.75 -1.70 -22.48
N PHE A 130 5.89 -0.52 -21.90
CA PHE A 130 5.03 0.64 -22.18
C PHE A 130 5.63 1.62 -23.19
N ASN A 131 6.80 1.33 -23.77
CA ASN A 131 7.54 2.18 -24.71
C ASN A 131 7.75 3.61 -24.19
N LEU A 132 8.10 3.74 -22.90
CA LEU A 132 8.22 5.03 -22.24
C LEU A 132 9.54 5.71 -22.63
N THR A 133 9.43 6.97 -23.07
CA THR A 133 10.60 7.81 -23.32
C THR A 133 11.13 8.39 -22.00
N PRO A 134 12.45 8.31 -21.72
CA PRO A 134 13.02 8.92 -20.53
C PRO A 134 12.70 10.41 -20.44
N SER A 135 12.05 10.83 -19.34
CA SER A 135 11.80 12.22 -19.01
C SER A 135 12.45 12.57 -17.69
N ALA A 136 13.08 13.75 -17.61
CA ALA A 136 13.62 14.27 -16.37
C ALA A 136 12.53 14.78 -15.39
N LYS A 137 11.27 14.92 -15.87
CA LYS A 137 10.16 15.47 -15.10
C LYS A 137 8.85 14.73 -15.40
N ILE A 138 8.34 14.03 -14.41
CA ILE A 138 7.13 13.20 -14.47
C ILE A 138 6.21 13.54 -13.29
N LEU A 139 4.92 13.73 -13.60
CA LEU A 139 3.81 13.90 -12.66
C LEU A 139 2.91 12.65 -12.73
N ALA A 140 2.64 12.01 -11.60
CA ALA A 140 1.58 11.01 -11.49
C ALA A 140 0.27 11.66 -11.01
N LEU A 141 -0.83 11.29 -11.64
CA LEU A 141 -2.19 11.59 -11.18
C LEU A 141 -2.89 10.27 -10.83
N CYS A 142 -3.45 10.19 -9.63
CA CYS A 142 -4.24 9.06 -9.14
C CYS A 142 -5.69 9.54 -8.92
N PRO A 143 -6.53 9.63 -9.97
CA PRO A 143 -7.88 10.20 -9.88
C PRO A 143 -8.92 9.26 -9.26
N GLY A 144 -8.56 7.98 -9.08
CA GLY A 144 -9.39 6.99 -8.41
C GLY A 144 -9.56 7.25 -6.91
N ALA A 145 -10.55 6.57 -6.32
CA ALA A 145 -10.70 6.46 -4.86
C ALA A 145 -11.53 5.20 -4.54
N GLU A 146 -11.06 4.41 -3.56
CA GLU A 146 -11.74 3.18 -3.10
C GLU A 146 -13.01 3.50 -2.29
N TYR A 147 -13.05 4.61 -1.56
CA TYR A 147 -14.22 5.05 -0.79
C TYR A 147 -15.32 5.71 -1.63
N GLY A 148 -15.28 5.53 -2.96
CA GLY A 148 -16.29 6.02 -3.90
C GLY A 148 -16.14 7.48 -4.31
N ALA A 149 -17.11 7.96 -5.09
CA ALA A 149 -17.03 9.25 -5.79
C ALA A 149 -16.90 10.48 -4.86
N ALA A 150 -17.42 10.43 -3.64
CA ALA A 150 -17.38 11.56 -2.69
C ALA A 150 -15.96 11.98 -2.28
N LYS A 151 -14.98 11.09 -2.41
CA LYS A 151 -13.56 11.38 -2.17
C LYS A 151 -12.75 11.69 -3.43
N ARG A 152 -13.36 11.67 -4.62
CA ARG A 152 -12.65 11.93 -5.88
C ARG A 152 -12.65 13.41 -6.20
N TRP A 153 -11.48 14.01 -6.36
CA TRP A 153 -11.37 15.35 -6.92
C TRP A 153 -11.83 15.36 -8.39
N PRO A 154 -12.62 16.35 -8.85
CA PRO A 154 -13.18 16.35 -10.20
C PRO A 154 -12.15 16.23 -11.33
N ALA A 155 -12.49 15.42 -12.34
CA ALA A 155 -11.67 15.18 -13.53
C ALA A 155 -11.30 16.46 -14.31
N SER A 156 -12.11 17.52 -14.23
CA SER A 156 -11.78 18.84 -14.80
C SER A 156 -10.52 19.43 -14.16
N TYR A 157 -10.40 19.39 -12.83
CA TYR A 157 -9.29 20.01 -12.13
C TYR A 157 -8.00 19.18 -12.24
N TYR A 158 -8.13 17.83 -12.26
CA TYR A 158 -7.01 16.97 -12.66
C TYR A 158 -6.50 17.30 -14.08
N ALA A 159 -7.39 17.58 -15.03
CA ALA A 159 -7.00 17.99 -16.37
C ALA A 159 -6.35 19.38 -16.44
N GLU A 160 -6.77 20.33 -15.58
CA GLU A 160 -6.11 21.64 -15.44
C GLU A 160 -4.67 21.48 -14.90
N VAL A 161 -4.47 20.66 -13.87
CA VAL A 161 -3.14 20.33 -13.33
C VAL A 161 -2.28 19.62 -14.37
N ALA A 162 -2.86 18.63 -15.08
CA ALA A 162 -2.18 17.93 -16.16
C ALA A 162 -1.71 18.90 -17.24
N ARG A 163 -2.62 19.73 -17.78
CA ARG A 163 -2.33 20.73 -18.82
C ARG A 163 -1.21 21.68 -18.38
N HIS A 164 -1.33 22.26 -17.19
CA HIS A 164 -0.34 23.20 -16.65
C HIS A 164 1.07 22.58 -16.53
N LYS A 165 1.17 21.27 -16.28
CA LYS A 165 2.45 20.55 -16.24
C LYS A 165 2.96 20.12 -17.61
N ILE A 166 2.08 19.67 -18.50
CA ILE A 166 2.44 19.35 -19.90
C ILE A 166 2.97 20.59 -20.61
N ASP A 167 2.34 21.75 -20.41
CA ASP A 167 2.75 23.02 -21.01
C ASP A 167 4.08 23.55 -20.41
N GLN A 168 4.53 22.98 -19.27
CA GLN A 168 5.88 23.16 -18.70
C GLN A 168 6.90 22.10 -19.18
N GLY A 169 6.53 21.25 -20.14
CA GLY A 169 7.37 20.16 -20.67
C GLY A 169 7.47 18.92 -19.77
N TRP A 170 6.54 18.73 -18.82
CA TRP A 170 6.48 17.50 -18.01
C TRP A 170 5.71 16.40 -18.75
N GLN A 171 6.08 15.14 -18.49
CA GLN A 171 5.17 14.03 -18.76
C GLN A 171 4.14 13.91 -17.62
N VAL A 172 2.91 13.53 -17.98
CA VAL A 172 1.83 13.25 -17.02
C VAL A 172 1.35 11.83 -17.21
N TRP A 173 1.37 11.06 -16.11
CA TRP A 173 1.05 9.64 -16.07
C TRP A 173 -0.21 9.44 -15.22
N LEU A 174 -1.19 8.67 -15.71
CA LEU A 174 -2.44 8.37 -15.01
C LEU A 174 -2.37 6.96 -14.41
N PHE A 175 -2.60 6.84 -13.10
CA PHE A 175 -2.56 5.57 -12.36
C PHE A 175 -3.91 5.26 -11.72
N GLY A 176 -4.24 3.97 -11.66
CA GLY A 176 -5.47 3.49 -11.03
C GLY A 176 -5.81 2.05 -11.41
N SER A 177 -6.89 1.54 -10.83
CA SER A 177 -7.44 0.22 -11.14
C SER A 177 -8.28 0.24 -12.44
N ASP A 178 -8.78 -0.91 -12.87
CA ASP A 178 -9.79 -0.98 -13.94
C ASP A 178 -11.03 -0.10 -13.68
N LYS A 179 -11.38 0.12 -12.40
CA LYS A 179 -12.53 0.96 -11.99
C LYS A 179 -12.31 2.46 -12.22
N ASP A 180 -11.07 2.86 -12.52
CA ASP A 180 -10.67 4.27 -12.60
C ASP A 180 -10.41 4.72 -14.06
N LYS A 181 -10.52 3.80 -15.02
CA LYS A 181 -10.37 4.04 -16.48
C LYS A 181 -11.25 5.20 -16.96
N GLU A 182 -12.54 5.20 -16.62
CA GLU A 182 -13.45 6.28 -17.04
C GLU A 182 -12.99 7.67 -16.56
N ALA A 183 -12.46 7.77 -15.33
CA ALA A 183 -11.95 9.03 -14.80
C ALA A 183 -10.66 9.46 -15.51
N ALA A 184 -9.76 8.51 -15.81
CA ALA A 184 -8.53 8.78 -16.55
C ALA A 184 -8.81 9.19 -18.01
N GLU A 185 -9.75 8.53 -18.70
CA GLU A 185 -10.20 8.90 -20.04
C GLU A 185 -10.79 10.31 -20.07
N GLN A 186 -11.64 10.69 -19.09
CA GLN A 186 -12.18 12.05 -18.97
C GLN A 186 -11.08 13.11 -18.78
N ILE A 187 -10.02 12.80 -18.03
CA ILE A 187 -8.86 13.69 -17.84
C ILE A 187 -8.06 13.77 -19.15
N ASN A 188 -7.70 12.64 -19.73
CA ASN A 188 -6.82 12.59 -20.90
C ASN A 188 -7.47 13.25 -22.13
N LYS A 189 -8.78 13.05 -22.32
CA LYS A 189 -9.57 13.73 -23.37
C LYS A 189 -9.59 15.25 -23.24
N LYS A 190 -9.49 15.80 -22.01
CA LYS A 190 -9.40 17.26 -21.77
C LYS A 190 -8.02 17.83 -22.04
N VAL A 191 -6.99 17.01 -22.22
CA VAL A 191 -5.62 17.42 -22.58
C VAL A 191 -5.15 16.78 -23.89
N ASP A 192 -6.10 16.49 -24.79
CA ASP A 192 -5.82 16.10 -26.17
C ASP A 192 -5.05 14.77 -26.30
N GLY A 193 -5.22 13.86 -25.34
CA GLY A 193 -4.54 12.56 -25.31
C GLY A 193 -3.07 12.63 -24.85
N ARG A 194 -2.60 13.79 -24.35
CA ARG A 194 -1.19 14.03 -23.98
C ARG A 194 -0.73 13.35 -22.68
N CYS A 195 -1.61 12.71 -21.90
CA CYS A 195 -1.20 11.88 -20.75
C CYS A 195 -0.96 10.42 -21.17
N ILE A 196 -0.01 9.77 -20.51
CA ILE A 196 0.20 8.32 -20.61
C ILE A 196 -0.69 7.64 -19.58
N ASP A 197 -1.60 6.77 -20.01
CA ASP A 197 -2.59 6.12 -19.14
C ASP A 197 -2.22 4.67 -18.81
N PHE A 198 -2.02 4.38 -17.52
CA PHE A 198 -1.72 3.05 -16.98
C PHE A 198 -2.91 2.41 -16.25
N THR A 199 -4.08 3.06 -16.16
CA THR A 199 -5.23 2.56 -15.40
C THR A 199 -5.65 1.15 -15.82
N GLY A 200 -5.62 0.20 -14.88
CA GLY A 200 -5.90 -1.22 -15.16
C GLY A 200 -5.00 -1.87 -16.23
N ARG A 201 -3.79 -1.34 -16.46
CA ARG A 201 -2.78 -1.89 -17.41
C ARG A 201 -1.51 -2.38 -16.71
N THR A 202 -1.26 -1.93 -15.48
CA THR A 202 -0.11 -2.32 -14.66
C THR A 202 -0.49 -3.34 -13.59
N SER A 203 0.40 -4.29 -13.30
CA SER A 203 0.37 -4.98 -12.00
C SER A 203 0.76 -4.02 -10.87
N LEU A 204 0.58 -4.43 -9.61
CA LEU A 204 0.92 -3.58 -8.47
C LEU A 204 2.43 -3.35 -8.34
N ALA A 205 3.28 -4.35 -8.66
CA ALA A 205 4.72 -4.15 -8.76
C ALA A 205 5.11 -3.21 -9.91
N GLU A 206 4.49 -3.35 -11.09
CA GLU A 206 4.77 -2.46 -12.23
C GLU A 206 4.37 -1.01 -11.91
N ALA A 207 3.27 -0.81 -11.17
CA ALA A 207 2.87 0.50 -10.68
C ALA A 207 3.90 1.08 -9.68
N VAL A 208 4.49 0.26 -8.81
CA VAL A 208 5.57 0.68 -7.89
C VAL A 208 6.85 1.04 -8.66
N ASP A 209 7.25 0.24 -9.64
CA ASP A 209 8.42 0.50 -10.48
C ASP A 209 8.29 1.82 -11.25
N LEU A 210 7.13 2.07 -11.85
CA LEU A 210 6.85 3.34 -12.52
C LEU A 210 6.73 4.49 -11.53
N MET A 211 6.04 4.33 -10.40
CA MET A 211 5.90 5.39 -9.39
C MET A 211 7.25 5.85 -8.82
N SER A 212 8.26 4.97 -8.76
CA SER A 212 9.61 5.35 -8.33
C SER A 212 10.37 6.26 -9.31
N LEU A 213 9.91 6.41 -10.56
CA LEU A 213 10.42 7.38 -11.55
C LEU A 213 9.76 8.77 -11.41
N VAL A 214 8.69 8.88 -10.63
CA VAL A 214 7.82 10.06 -10.58
C VAL A 214 8.37 11.10 -9.60
N ASN A 215 8.36 12.37 -9.99
CA ASN A 215 8.84 13.47 -9.13
C ASN A 215 7.74 14.05 -8.23
N ILE A 216 6.48 14.04 -8.69
CA ILE A 216 5.32 14.59 -7.96
C ILE A 216 4.12 13.67 -8.17
N VAL A 217 3.37 13.38 -7.10
CA VAL A 217 2.12 12.61 -7.15
C VAL A 217 0.97 13.50 -6.67
N VAL A 218 -0.16 13.48 -7.37
CA VAL A 218 -1.43 14.09 -6.92
C VAL A 218 -2.49 12.99 -6.84
N THR A 219 -2.97 12.73 -5.62
CA THR A 219 -3.86 11.61 -5.29
C THR A 219 -4.99 12.05 -4.35
N ASN A 220 -6.08 11.29 -4.35
CA ASN A 220 -7.11 11.32 -3.30
C ASN A 220 -6.66 10.48 -2.08
N ASP A 221 -7.49 10.44 -1.03
CA ASP A 221 -7.36 9.64 0.22
C ASP A 221 -8.25 8.38 0.24
#